data_AF-A0A2U1VAJ7-F1
#
_entry.id   AF-A0A2U1VAJ7-F1
#
_cell.length_a   1.000
_cell.length_b   1.000
_cell.length_c   1.000
_cell.angle_alpha   90.00
_cell.angle_beta   90.00
_cell.angle_gamma   90.00
#
_symmetry.space_group_name_H-M   'P 1'
#
loop_
_entity.id
_entity.type
_entity.pdbx_description
1 polymer ?
#
loop_
_entity_poly.entity_id
_entity_poly.type
_entity_poly.pdbx_seq_one_letter_code
_entity_poly.pdbx_strand_id
1 'polypeptide(L)' 'MGALELGLLYGAATLGILFTGIPIAFALGLVALIFMWIFMPAASLDTIAQNVYEEMASITLLTIPLFILKGAAIG' A
#
# COMPACT_ATOMS: atom_id res chain seq x y z
N MET A 1 -17.85 27.73 -2.80
CA MET A 1 -17.22 26.42 -3.03
C MET A 1 -18.31 25.50 -3.56
N GLY A 2 -18.15 24.97 -4.76
CA GLY A 2 -19.09 24.02 -5.36
C GLY A 2 -18.85 22.58 -4.88
N ALA A 3 -19.83 21.68 -5.10
CA ALA A 3 -19.71 20.26 -4.74
C ALA A 3 -18.50 19.57 -5.42
N LEU A 4 -18.21 19.93 -6.68
CA LEU A 4 -17.05 19.42 -7.42
C LEU A 4 -15.72 19.84 -6.77
N GLU A 5 -15.58 21.12 -6.39
CA GLU A 5 -14.36 21.61 -5.72
C GLU A 5 -14.14 20.90 -4.39
N LEU A 6 -15.21 20.71 -3.60
CA LEU A 6 -15.12 20.04 -2.31
C LEU A 6 -14.72 18.57 -2.46
N GLY A 7 -15.31 17.87 -3.44
CA GLY A 7 -14.96 16.48 -3.75
C GLY A 7 -13.52 16.31 -4.23
N LEU A 8 -13.02 17.25 -5.06
CA LEU A 8 -11.63 17.25 -5.51
C LEU A 8 -10.66 17.49 -4.36
N LEU A 9 -10.95 18.45 -3.47
CA LEU A 9 -10.13 18.72 -2.29
C LEU A 9 -10.08 17.52 -1.34
N TYR A 10 -11.23 16.90 -1.08
CA TYR A 10 -11.32 15.71 -0.25
C TYR A 10 -10.54 14.53 -0.86
N GLY A 11 -10.75 14.24 -2.15
CA GLY A 11 -10.06 13.16 -2.86
C GLY A 11 -8.54 13.38 -2.91
N ALA A 12 -8.10 14.60 -3.19
CA ALA A 12 -6.69 14.96 -3.21
C ALA A 12 -6.04 14.84 -1.82
N ALA A 13 -6.70 15.32 -0.76
CA ALA A 13 -6.19 15.19 0.60
C ALA A 13 -6.07 13.72 1.01
N THR A 14 -7.10 12.93 0.69
CA THR A 14 -7.15 11.51 1.05
C THR A 14 -6.09 10.68 0.30
N LEU A 15 -5.95 10.88 -1.01
CA LEU A 15 -4.89 10.24 -1.80
C LEU A 15 -3.50 10.70 -1.36
N GLY A 16 -3.35 11.99 -1.03
CA GLY A 16 -2.10 12.54 -0.49
C GLY A 16 -1.64 11.80 0.76
N ILE A 17 -2.53 11.59 1.73
CA ILE A 17 -2.23 10.82 2.93
C ILE A 17 -1.98 9.34 2.62
N LEU A 18 -2.79 8.71 1.75
CA LEU A 18 -2.61 7.31 1.37
C LEU A 18 -1.22 7.04 0.77
N PHE A 19 -0.75 7.93 -0.12
CA PHE A 19 0.56 7.76 -0.75
C PHE A 19 1.74 7.93 0.23
N THR A 20 1.54 8.56 1.39
CA THR A 20 2.60 8.61 2.43
C THR A 20 2.94 7.22 2.99
N GLY A 21 2.04 6.25 2.87
CA GLY A 21 2.30 4.86 3.27
C GLY A 21 3.34 4.15 2.39
N ILE A 22 3.53 4.60 1.14
CA ILE A 22 4.48 3.99 0.20
C ILE A 22 5.92 4.08 0.75
N PRO A 23 6.48 5.27 1.07
CA PRO A 23 7.81 5.36 1.66
C PRO A 23 7.99 4.51 2.92
N ILE A 24 6.96 4.45 3.78
CA ILE A 24 7.01 3.70 5.04
C ILE A 24 7.09 2.20 4.76
N ALA A 25 6.27 1.68 3.85
CA ALA A 25 6.29 0.27 3.46
C ALA A 25 7.65 -0.12 2.86
N PHE A 26 8.24 0.72 2.01
CA PHE A 26 9.57 0.48 1.44
C PHE A 26 10.67 0.54 2.50
N ALA A 27 10.63 1.48 3.45
CA ALA A 27 11.62 1.57 4.51
C ALA A 27 11.59 0.33 5.43
N LEU A 28 10.40 -0.08 5.87
CA LEU A 28 10.23 -1.27 6.71
C LEU A 28 10.57 -2.56 5.94
N GLY A 29 10.13 -2.67 4.68
CA GLY A 29 10.44 -3.80 3.82
C GLY A 29 11.93 -3.95 3.55
N LEU A 30 12.65 -2.86 3.30
CA LEU A 30 14.10 -2.88 3.09
C LEU A 30 14.84 -3.35 4.34
N VAL A 31 14.49 -2.84 5.52
CA VAL A 31 15.10 -3.27 6.78
C VAL A 31 14.83 -4.76 7.02
N ALA A 32 13.60 -5.22 6.79
CA ALA A 32 13.27 -6.63 6.90
C ALA A 32 14.11 -7.50 5.94
N LEU A 33 14.20 -7.11 4.66
CA LEU A 33 14.99 -7.82 3.64
C LEU A 33 16.48 -7.91 4.01
N ILE A 34 17.07 -6.83 4.53
CA ILE A 34 18.49 -6.82 4.96
C ILE A 34 18.71 -7.83 6.08
N PHE A 35 17.83 -7.84 7.10
CA PHE A 35 17.96 -8.78 8.21
C PHE A 35 17.72 -10.22 7.76
N MET A 36 16.74 -10.46 6.89
CA MET A 36 16.52 -11.80 6.33
C MET A 36 17.73 -12.28 5.52
N TRP A 37 18.33 -11.42 4.70
CA TRP A 37 19.50 -11.77 3.91
C TRP A 37 20.73 -12.12 4.75
N ILE A 38 20.93 -11.44 5.88
CA ILE A 38 22.09 -11.67 6.77
C ILE A 38 21.88 -12.87 7.70
N PHE A 39 20.66 -13.07 8.21
CA PHE A 39 20.41 -13.99 9.32
C PHE A 39 19.63 -15.26 8.95
N MET A 40 19.08 -15.37 7.72
CA MET A 40 18.30 -16.54 7.30
C MET A 40 19.01 -17.38 6.20
N PRO A 41 18.72 -18.70 6.11
CA PRO A 41 19.20 -19.54 5.02
C PRO A 41 18.74 -19.04 3.65
N ALA A 42 19.55 -19.24 2.61
CA ALA A 42 19.24 -18.78 1.24
C ALA A 42 17.88 -19.30 0.72
N ALA A 43 17.51 -20.54 1.04
CA ALA A 43 16.22 -21.11 0.65
C ALA A 43 15.00 -20.36 1.26
N SER A 44 15.20 -19.63 2.35
CA SER A 44 14.16 -18.80 2.98
C SER A 44 13.97 -17.46 2.26
N LEU A 45 14.88 -17.07 1.35
CA LEU A 45 14.74 -15.85 0.55
C LEU A 45 13.86 -16.07 -0.67
N ASP A 46 13.86 -17.29 -1.22
CA ASP A 46 13.00 -17.66 -2.36
C ASP A 46 11.52 -17.52 -2.01
N THR A 47 11.14 -17.78 -0.76
CA THR A 47 9.76 -17.63 -0.28
C THR A 47 9.29 -16.17 -0.27
N ILE A 48 10.20 -15.21 -0.14
CA ILE A 48 9.86 -13.78 -0.18
C ILE A 48 9.36 -13.40 -1.58
N ALA A 49 10.08 -13.83 -2.62
CA ALA A 49 9.67 -13.57 -4.00
C ALA A 49 8.30 -14.20 -4.30
N GLN A 50 8.06 -15.40 -3.78
CA GLN A 50 6.77 -16.09 -3.88
C GLN A 50 5.65 -15.30 -3.17
N ASN A 51 5.86 -14.90 -1.92
CA ASN A 51 4.87 -14.14 -1.15
C ASN A 51 4.54 -12.79 -1.81
N VAL A 52 5.54 -12.07 -2.34
CA VAL A 52 5.31 -10.81 -3.06
C VAL A 52 4.50 -11.05 -4.32
N TYR A 53 4.79 -12.11 -5.07
CA TYR A 53 4.05 -12.45 -6.28
C TYR A 53 2.60 -12.86 -5.98
N GLU A 54 2.37 -13.63 -4.92
CA GLU A 54 1.03 -14.03 -4.50
C GLU A 54 0.19 -12.83 -4.02
N GLU A 55 0.80 -11.91 -3.27
CA GLU A 55 0.10 -10.71 -2.80
C GLU A 55 -0.19 -9.69 -3.91
N MET A 56 0.55 -9.71 -5.03
CA MET A 56 0.23 -8.88 -6.20
C MET A 56 -1.13 -9.21 -6.83
N ALA A 57 -1.60 -10.45 -6.66
CA ALA A 57 -2.94 -10.89 -7.08
C ALA A 57 -4.01 -10.66 -5.99
N SER A 58 -3.62 -10.10 -4.84
CA SER A 58 -4.50 -9.95 -3.68
C SER A 58 -5.52 -8.84 -3.89
N ILE A 59 -6.79 -9.19 -3.67
CA ILE A 59 -7.91 -8.24 -3.67
C ILE A 59 -7.70 -7.13 -2.64
N THR A 60 -6.90 -7.36 -1.59
CA THR A 60 -6.56 -6.36 -0.56
C THR A 60 -5.87 -5.12 -1.14
N LEU A 61 -4.97 -5.29 -2.12
CA LEU A 61 -4.31 -4.15 -2.77
C LEU A 61 -5.28 -3.29 -3.59
N LEU A 62 -6.34 -3.91 -4.12
CA LEU A 62 -7.41 -3.24 -4.85
C LEU A 62 -8.46 -2.63 -3.90
N THR A 63 -8.76 -3.26 -2.76
CA THR A 63 -9.83 -2.81 -1.87
C THR A 63 -9.45 -1.59 -1.03
N ILE A 64 -8.18 -1.35 -0.71
CA ILE A 64 -7.78 -0.16 0.06
C ILE A 64 -8.14 1.15 -0.69
N PRO A 65 -7.71 1.37 -1.94
CA PRO A 65 -8.12 2.55 -2.70
C PRO A 65 -9.64 2.59 -2.94
N LEU A 66 -10.25 1.44 -3.26
CA LEU A 66 -11.68 1.36 -3.56
C LEU A 66 -12.56 1.63 -2.34
N PHE A 67 -12.16 1.20 -1.13
CA PHE A 67 -12.87 1.46 0.11
C PHE A 67 -12.83 2.94 0.48
N ILE A 68 -11.66 3.57 0.31
CA ILE A 68 -11.46 5.00 0.50
C ILE A 68 -12.32 5.83 -0.47
N LEU A 69 -12.33 5.47 -1.75
CA LEU A 69 -13.10 6.18 -2.78
C LEU A 69 -14.61 5.90 -2.69
N LYS A 70 -15.03 4.68 -2.30
CA LYS A 70 -16.46 4.38 -2.07
C LYS A 70 -16.98 5.01 -0.78
N GLY A 71 -16.18 5.08 0.28
CA GLY A 71 -16.54 5.80 1.51
C GLY A 71 -16.72 7.31 1.27
N ALA A 72 -15.94 7.89 0.35
CA ALA A 72 -16.05 9.29 -0.07
C ALA A 72 -17.39 9.64 -0.75
N ALA A 73 -18.05 8.66 -1.37
CA ALA A 73 -19.26 8.87 -2.17
C ALA A 73 -20.57 8.77 -1.37
N ILE A 74 -20.50 8.38 -0.09
CA ILE A 74 -21.68 8.15 0.78
C ILE A 74 -21.82 9.24 1.87
N GLY A 75 -20.87 10.21 1.93
CA GLY A 75 -20.88 11.35 2.86
C GLY A 75 -21.50 12.61 2.28
#